data_AF-A0A402A866-F1
#
_entry.id   AF-A0A402A866-F1
#
_cell.length_a   1.000
_cell.length_b   1.000
_cell.length_c   1.000
_cell.angle_alpha   90.00
_cell.angle_beta   90.00
_cell.angle_gamma   90.00
#
_symmetry.space_group_name_H-M   'P 1'
#
loop_
_entity.id
_entity.type
_entity.pdbx_description
1 polymer ?
#
loop_
_entity_poly.entity_id
_entity_poly.type
_entity_poly.pdbx_seq_one_letter_code
_entity_poly.pdbx_strand_id
1 'polypeptide(L)' 'MATGHPSIEHHRKAAEHHRKAAEHHEKAAEHHAKGEHETAASHAHMAHGHHIQATEHLEEAAKKHTAQPAVAKA' A
#
# COMPACT_ATOMS: atom_id res chain seq x y z
N MET A 1 18.59 12.70 -16.62
CA MET A 1 18.38 11.76 -15.50
C MET A 1 16.97 11.96 -14.99
N ALA A 2 16.11 10.95 -15.07
CA ALA A 2 14.71 11.06 -14.70
C ALA A 2 14.59 11.57 -13.25
N THR A 3 13.88 12.68 -13.07
CA THR A 3 13.48 13.23 -11.77
C THR A 3 12.52 12.24 -11.11
N GLY A 4 13.06 11.18 -10.50
CA GLY A 4 12.31 10.28 -9.65
C GLY A 4 11.89 11.04 -8.42
N HIS A 5 10.72 11.70 -8.47
CA HIS A 5 10.21 12.38 -7.30
C HIS A 5 10.05 11.37 -6.17
N PRO A 6 10.50 11.66 -4.94
CA PRO A 6 10.31 10.76 -3.80
C PRO A 6 8.84 10.37 -3.62
N SER A 7 7.91 11.24 -4.03
CA SER A 7 6.48 10.94 -4.08
C SER A 7 6.13 9.77 -5.03
N ILE A 8 6.78 9.65 -6.20
CA ILE A 8 6.57 8.54 -7.14
C ILE A 8 7.00 7.21 -6.51
N GLU A 9 8.11 7.19 -5.76
CA GLU A 9 8.55 5.99 -5.06
C GLU A 9 7.56 5.56 -3.99
N HIS A 10 7.03 6.52 -3.21
CA HIS A 10 5.98 6.24 -2.24
C HIS A 10 4.68 5.73 -2.89
N HIS A 11 4.26 6.31 -4.02
CA HIS A 11 3.13 5.78 -4.80
C HIS A 11 3.36 4.34 -5.28
N ARG A 12 4.57 4.01 -5.75
CA ARG A 12 4.92 2.64 -6.15
C ARG A 12 4.90 1.67 -4.98
N LYS A 13 5.45 2.05 -3.82
CA LYS A 13 5.44 1.21 -2.62
C LYS A 13 4.01 1.01 -2.10
N ALA A 14 3.18 2.05 -2.09
CA ALA A 14 1.77 1.92 -1.73
C ALA A 14 1.03 0.93 -2.65
N ALA A 15 1.25 1.02 -3.97
CA ALA A 15 0.67 0.08 -4.92
C ALA A 15 1.15 -1.37 -4.70
N GLU A 16 2.42 -1.57 -4.36
CA GLU A 16 2.95 -2.90 -4.03
C GLU A 16 2.30 -3.48 -2.78
N HIS A 17 2.17 -2.68 -1.71
CA HIS A 17 1.49 -3.11 -0.49
C HIS A 17 0.01 -3.43 -0.74
N HIS A 18 -0.70 -2.61 -1.52
CA HIS A 18 -2.10 -2.92 -1.89
C HIS A 18 -2.23 -4.23 -2.67
N ARG A 19 -1.32 -4.52 -3.59
CA ARG A 19 -1.30 -5.82 -4.29
C ARG A 19 -1.10 -6.99 -3.34
N LYS A 20 -0.14 -6.89 -2.41
CA LYS A 20 0.08 -7.93 -1.39
C LYS A 20 -1.13 -8.09 -0.47
N ALA A 21 -1.77 -6.98 -0.10
CA ALA A 21 -2.99 -7.01 0.70
C ALA A 21 -4.13 -7.75 -0.04
N ALA A 22 -4.33 -7.46 -1.33
CA ALA A 22 -5.32 -8.16 -2.15
C ALA A 22 -5.03 -9.67 -2.23
N GLU A 23 -3.77 -10.06 -2.51
CA GLU A 23 -3.36 -11.47 -2.56
C GLU A 23 -3.61 -12.19 -1.22
N HIS A 24 -3.33 -11.55 -0.09
CA HIS A 24 -3.62 -12.12 1.21
C HIS A 24 -5.12 -12.21 1.50
N HIS A 25 -5.94 -11.24 1.09
CA HIS A 25 -7.39 -11.34 1.21
C HIS A 25 -7.98 -12.47 0.35
N GLU A 26 -7.46 -12.66 -0.87
CA GLU A 26 -7.86 -13.79 -1.74
C GLU A 26 -7.53 -15.14 -1.07
N LYS A 27 -6.30 -15.31 -0.56
CA LYS A 27 -5.92 -16.52 0.18
C LYS A 27 -6.76 -16.72 1.44
N ALA A 28 -7.07 -15.65 2.17
CA ALA A 28 -7.94 -15.72 3.33
C ALA A 28 -9.33 -16.25 2.95
N ALA A 29 -9.91 -15.75 1.86
CA ALA A 29 -11.20 -16.23 1.35
C ALA A 29 -11.14 -17.71 0.94
N GLU A 30 -10.07 -18.13 0.26
CA GLU A 30 -9.87 -19.54 -0.13
C GLU A 30 -9.78 -20.48 1.07
N HIS A 31 -8.96 -20.13 2.08
CA HIS A 31 -8.82 -20.92 3.31
C HIS A 31 -10.12 -20.93 4.12
N HIS A 32 -10.83 -19.81 4.17
CA HIS A 32 -12.13 -19.74 4.84
C HIS A 32 -13.18 -20.62 4.15
N ALA A 33 -13.17 -20.70 2.82
CA ALA A 33 -14.05 -21.60 2.06
C ALA A 33 -13.74 -23.09 2.31
N LYS A 34 -12.50 -23.43 2.67
CA LYS A 34 -12.06 -24.78 3.05
C LYS A 34 -12.30 -25.11 4.54
N GLY A 35 -12.80 -24.15 5.33
CA GLY A 35 -13.01 -24.30 6.78
C GLY A 35 -11.75 -24.07 7.62
N GLU A 36 -10.66 -23.60 7.03
CA GLU A 36 -9.38 -23.31 7.68
C GLU A 36 -9.38 -21.89 8.25
N HIS A 37 -10.25 -21.64 9.24
CA HIS A 37 -10.51 -20.29 9.76
C HIS A 37 -9.29 -19.62 10.41
N GLU A 38 -8.42 -20.38 11.07
CA GLU A 38 -7.20 -19.83 11.71
C GLU A 38 -6.20 -19.32 10.66
N THR A 39 -6.02 -20.05 9.57
CA THR A 39 -5.16 -19.65 8.44
C THR A 39 -5.78 -18.47 7.69
N ALA A 40 -7.10 -18.48 7.51
CA ALA A 40 -7.82 -17.36 6.92
C ALA A 40 -7.66 -16.08 7.75
N ALA A 41 -7.81 -16.17 9.08
CA ALA A 41 -7.62 -15.03 9.99
C ALA A 41 -6.19 -14.48 9.93
N SER A 42 -5.19 -15.37 9.87
CA SER A 42 -3.78 -14.98 9.74
C SER A 42 -3.53 -14.20 8.45
N HIS A 43 -4.07 -14.65 7.32
CA HIS A 43 -3.97 -13.94 6.05
C HIS A 43 -4.74 -12.62 6.05
N ALA A 44 -5.94 -12.57 6.64
CA ALA A 44 -6.68 -11.32 6.79
C ALA A 44 -5.91 -10.28 7.62
N HIS A 45 -5.21 -10.72 8.67
CA HIS A 45 -4.35 -9.85 9.47
C HIS A 45 -3.15 -9.32 8.68
N MET A 46 -2.47 -10.18 7.90
CA MET A 46 -1.38 -9.74 7.01
C MET A 46 -1.85 -8.73 5.97
N ALA A 47 -3.02 -8.96 5.38
CA ALA A 47 -3.61 -8.04 4.41
C ALA A 47 -3.87 -6.65 5.02
N HIS A 48 -4.42 -6.61 6.24
CA HIS A 48 -4.60 -5.37 6.98
C HIS A 48 -3.25 -4.68 7.25
N GLY A 49 -2.23 -5.41 7.65
CA GLY A 49 -0.89 -4.85 7.88
C GLY A 49 -0.35 -4.13 6.63
N HIS A 50 -0.49 -4.74 5.46
CA HIS A 50 -0.11 -4.09 4.21
C HIS A 50 -1.01 -2.91 3.83
N HIS A 51 -2.30 -2.94 4.13
CA HIS A 51 -3.17 -1.79 3.93
C HIS A 51 -2.71 -0.56 4.74
N ILE A 52 -2.28 -0.76 5.99
CA ILE A 52 -1.72 0.32 6.83
C ILE A 52 -0.45 0.88 6.17
N GLN A 53 0.50 0.02 5.79
CA GLN A 53 1.75 0.43 5.15
C GLN A 53 1.51 1.18 3.83
N ALA A 54 0.53 0.74 3.04
CA ALA A 54 0.15 1.44 1.82
C ALA A 54 -0.36 2.85 2.12
N THR A 55 -1.21 2.98 3.15
CA THR A 55 -1.78 4.26 3.60
C THR A 55 -0.69 5.21 4.08
N GLU A 56 0.26 4.72 4.90
CA GLU A 56 1.42 5.51 5.35
C GLU A 56 2.23 6.05 4.16
N HIS A 57 2.48 5.22 3.15
CA HIS A 57 3.17 5.68 1.95
C HIS A 57 2.36 6.69 1.13
N LEU A 58 1.04 6.54 1.02
CA LEU A 58 0.17 7.53 0.37
C LEU A 58 0.21 8.86 1.11
N GLU A 59 0.18 8.85 2.44
CA GLU A 59 0.32 10.05 3.27
C GLU A 59 1.67 10.73 3.07
N GLU A 60 2.77 9.96 3.07
CA GLU A 60 4.11 10.49 2.80
C GLU A 60 4.23 11.06 1.37
N ALA A 61 3.61 10.41 0.39
CA ALA A 61 3.55 10.92 -0.97
C ALA A 61 2.80 12.26 -1.04
N ALA A 62 1.67 12.37 -0.32
CA ALA A 62 0.86 13.59 -0.25
C ALA A 62 1.61 14.74 0.42
N LYS A 63 2.26 14.51 1.57
CA LYS A 63 3.11 15.51 2.26
C LYS A 63 4.22 16.02 1.34
N LYS A 64 4.83 15.15 0.54
CA LYS A 64 5.92 15.52 -0.39
C LYS A 64 5.42 16.21 -1.66
N HIS A 65 4.16 16.06 -2.03
CA HIS A 65 3.51 16.88 -3.06
C HIS A 65 3.30 18.32 -2.55
N THR A 66 2.92 18.50 -1.27
CA THR A 66 2.73 19.83 -0.68
C THR A 66 4.03 20.54 -0.30
N ALA A 67 5.13 19.79 -0.09
CA ALA A 67 6.44 20.32 0.27
C ALA A 67 7.31 20.68 -0.95
N GLN A 68 6.84 20.43 -2.18
CA GLN A 68 7.45 21.07 -3.34
C GLN A 68 6.96 22.51 -3.37
N PRO A 69 7.86 23.51 -3.24
CA PRO A 69 7.48 24.86 -3.55
C PRO A 69 7.00 24.83 -5.00
N ALA A 70 5.74 25.23 -5.19
CA ALA A 70 5.30 25.71 -6.48
C ALA A 70 6.38 26.68 -6.94
N VAL A 71 7.21 26.25 -7.90
CA VAL A 71 7.97 27.19 -8.71
C VAL A 71 6.90 27.98 -9.44
N ALA A 72 6.46 29.03 -8.77
CA ALA A 72 5.83 30.18 -9.35
C ALA A 72 6.76 30.61 -10.48
N LYS A 73 6.44 30.14 -11.69
CA LYS A 73 6.94 30.74 -12.91
C LYS A 73 6.38 32.16 -12.91
N ALA A 74 7.20 33.11 -12.47
CA ALA A 74 7.09 34.52 -12.81
C ALA A 74 7.49 34.70 -14.29
#